data_AF-A0A829PSA9-F1
#
_entry.id   AF-A0A829PSA9-F1
#
_cell.length_a   1.000
_cell.length_b   1.000
_cell.length_c   1.000
_cell.angle_alpha   90.00
_cell.angle_beta   90.00
_cell.angle_gamma   90.00
#
_symmetry.space_group_name_H-M   'P 1'
#
loop_
_entity.id
_entity.type
_entity.pdbx_description
1 polymer ?
#
loop_
_entity_poly.entity_id
_entity_poly.type
_entity_poly.pdbx_seq_one_letter_code
_entity_poly.pdbx_strand_id
1 'polypeptide(L)'
;MPPWLTDHDEGAVDGAVWGTHWHGVLDNDDFRRAWLTQAAAAAGRSGFAVAADTNVGDRRAAQLDRLADLVGTHVDVDALESVWEESGLPASAPSYPVIAARVE
;
A
#
# COMPACT_ATOMS: atom_id res chain seq x y z
N MET A 1 7.16 -24.10 -12.89
CA MET A 1 8.28 -23.26 -12.42
C MET A 1 8.14 -23.09 -10.93
N PRO A 2 9.24 -23.05 -10.16
CA PRO A 2 9.15 -22.75 -8.73
C PRO A 2 8.54 -21.36 -8.52
N PRO A 3 7.81 -21.14 -7.41
CA PRO A 3 7.28 -19.83 -7.05
C PRO A 3 8.43 -18.83 -6.86
N TRP A 4 8.18 -17.56 -7.18
CA TRP A 4 9.15 -16.51 -6.93
C TRP A 4 9.19 -16.15 -5.44
N LEU A 5 8.03 -15.96 -4.82
CA LEU A 5 7.87 -15.65 -3.40
C LEU A 5 7.71 -16.97 -2.63
N THR A 6 8.84 -17.57 -2.26
CA THR A 6 8.89 -18.92 -1.69
C THR A 6 8.13 -19.07 -0.37
N ASP A 7 8.12 -18.04 0.47
CA ASP A 7 7.46 -18.05 1.78
C ASP A 7 5.93 -18.06 1.66
N HIS A 8 5.40 -17.73 0.48
CA HIS A 8 3.97 -17.63 0.20
C HIS A 8 3.50 -18.54 -0.93
N ASP A 9 4.40 -19.38 -1.48
CA ASP A 9 4.15 -20.24 -2.65
C ASP A 9 3.45 -19.48 -3.80
N GLU A 10 3.92 -18.26 -4.08
CA GLU A 10 3.25 -17.32 -4.99
C GLU A 10 4.22 -16.74 -6.02
N GLY A 11 3.65 -16.36 -7.18
CA GLY A 11 4.35 -15.64 -8.21
C GLY A 11 5.11 -16.54 -9.17
N ALA A 12 5.62 -15.95 -10.24
CA ALA A 12 6.36 -16.64 -11.29
C ALA A 12 7.48 -15.77 -11.83
N VAL A 13 8.52 -16.42 -12.33
CA VAL A 13 9.62 -15.81 -13.07
C VAL A 13 9.75 -16.52 -14.40
N ASP A 14 9.94 -15.83 -15.51
CA ASP A 14 10.36 -16.43 -16.79
C ASP A 14 11.36 -15.49 -17.47
N GLY A 15 12.65 -15.85 -17.40
CA GLY A 15 13.74 -15.00 -17.89
C GLY A 15 13.74 -13.61 -17.24
N ALA A 16 13.40 -12.59 -18.04
CA ALA A 16 13.31 -11.19 -17.62
C ALA A 16 11.88 -10.74 -17.23
N VAL A 17 10.96 -11.69 -16.99
CA VAL A 17 9.57 -11.43 -16.62
C VAL A 17 9.33 -11.95 -15.22
N TRP A 18 8.84 -11.09 -14.32
CA TRP A 18 8.40 -11.46 -12.97
C TRP A 18 6.95 -11.05 -12.80
N GLY A 19 6.16 -11.91 -12.16
CA GLY A 19 4.75 -11.65 -11.87
C GLY A 19 4.37 -12.16 -10.48
N THR A 20 3.51 -11.40 -9.81
CA THR A 20 2.94 -11.72 -8.50
C THR A 20 1.59 -11.01 -8.37
N HIS A 21 0.64 -11.63 -7.68
CA HIS A 21 -0.63 -11.01 -7.29
C HIS A 21 -0.50 -10.13 -6.04
N TRP A 22 0.64 -10.18 -5.35
CA TRP A 22 0.86 -9.40 -4.14
C TRP A 22 1.12 -7.94 -4.47
N HIS A 23 0.10 -7.12 -4.23
CA HIS A 23 0.23 -5.67 -4.31
C HIS A 23 1.06 -5.15 -3.12
N GLY A 24 1.83 -4.08 -3.35
CA GLY A 24 2.63 -3.44 -2.31
C GLY A 24 3.90 -4.19 -1.90
N VAL A 25 4.21 -5.35 -2.49
CA VAL A 25 5.46 -6.09 -2.16
C VAL A 25 6.73 -5.25 -2.36
N LEU A 26 6.70 -4.32 -3.33
CA LEU A 26 7.79 -3.40 -3.61
C LEU A 26 7.86 -2.19 -2.66
N ASP A 27 6.92 -2.03 -1.74
CA ASP A 27 7.00 -1.01 -0.67
C ASP A 27 8.01 -1.43 0.41
N ASN A 28 8.31 -2.73 0.52
CA ASN A 28 9.44 -3.20 1.32
C ASN A 28 10.74 -2.82 0.62
N ASP A 29 11.49 -1.90 1.23
CA ASP A 29 12.71 -1.35 0.62
C ASP A 29 13.77 -2.41 0.38
N ASP A 30 13.99 -3.35 1.30
CA ASP A 30 15.00 -4.40 1.16
C ASP A 30 14.66 -5.35 0.02
N PHE A 31 13.41 -5.82 -0.03
CA PHE A 31 12.91 -6.66 -1.11
C PHE A 31 13.01 -5.95 -2.46
N ARG A 32 12.53 -4.70 -2.55
CA ARG A 32 12.59 -3.89 -3.76
C ARG A 32 14.01 -3.71 -4.25
N ARG A 33 14.97 -3.41 -3.37
CA ARG A 33 16.38 -3.21 -3.75
C ARG A 33 17.02 -4.50 -4.26
N ALA A 34 16.78 -5.61 -3.56
CA ALA A 34 17.27 -6.92 -3.97
C ALA A 34 16.70 -7.33 -5.33
N TRP A 35 15.40 -7.13 -5.54
CA TRP A 35 14.74 -7.44 -6.80
C TRP A 35 15.20 -6.53 -7.95
N LEU A 36 15.28 -5.21 -7.75
CA LEU A 36 15.74 -4.28 -8.79
C LEU A 36 17.16 -4.58 -9.28
N THR A 37 18.03 -5.07 -8.39
CA THR A 37 19.37 -5.53 -8.76
C THR A 37 19.30 -6.72 -9.71
N GLN A 38 18.46 -7.71 -9.40
CA GLN A 38 18.27 -8.91 -10.24
C GLN A 38 17.59 -8.56 -11.57
N ALA A 39 16.55 -7.74 -11.53
CA ALA A 39 15.81 -7.29 -12.71
C ALA A 39 16.73 -6.51 -13.67
N ALA A 40 17.60 -5.64 -13.15
CA ALA A 40 18.58 -4.92 -13.97
C ALA A 40 19.58 -5.86 -14.65
N ALA A 41 20.09 -6.86 -13.92
CA ALA A 41 21.01 -7.84 -14.48
C ALA A 41 20.36 -8.66 -15.61
N ALA A 42 19.16 -9.18 -15.37
CA ALA A 42 18.42 -9.96 -16.36
C ALA A 42 17.93 -9.13 -17.56
N ALA A 43 17.72 -7.82 -17.38
CA ALA A 43 17.44 -6.88 -18.47
C ALA A 43 18.70 -6.38 -19.20
N GLY A 44 19.89 -6.86 -18.85
CA GLY A 44 21.17 -6.45 -19.44
C GLY A 44 21.53 -4.99 -19.18
N ARG A 45 21.01 -4.39 -18.11
CA ARG A 45 21.23 -2.98 -17.75
C ARG A 45 22.51 -2.82 -16.93
N SER A 46 23.65 -2.84 -17.62
CA SER A 46 24.95 -2.56 -17.01
C SER A 46 25.02 -1.14 -16.45
N GLY A 47 25.53 -0.98 -15.22
CA GLY A 47 25.72 0.32 -14.58
C GLY A 47 24.47 0.88 -13.88
N PHE A 48 23.36 0.13 -13.86
CA PHE A 48 22.23 0.48 -13.00
C PHE A 48 22.62 0.33 -11.52
N ALA A 49 22.40 1.39 -10.75
CA ALA A 49 22.60 1.41 -9.31
C ALA A 49 21.26 1.68 -8.62
N VAL A 50 20.87 0.79 -7.71
CA VAL A 50 19.66 0.98 -6.90
C VAL A 50 19.88 2.17 -5.96
N ALA A 51 18.93 3.11 -5.94
CA ALA A 51 18.96 4.24 -5.03
C ALA A 51 18.96 3.77 -3.57
N ALA A 52 20.02 4.10 -2.82
CA ALA A 52 20.23 3.68 -1.43
C ALA A 52 19.30 4.42 -0.44
N ASP A 53 18.89 5.62 -0.78
CA ASP A 53 18.14 6.57 0.04
C ASP A 53 16.62 6.56 -0.20
N THR A 54 16.13 5.77 -1.16
CA THR A 54 14.68 5.58 -1.32
C THR A 54 14.12 4.79 -0.14
N ASN A 55 13.45 5.49 0.78
CA ASN A 55 12.56 4.92 1.79
C ASN A 55 11.10 5.14 1.37
N VAL A 56 10.35 4.04 1.17
CA VAL A 56 8.92 4.11 0.79
C VAL A 56 8.04 4.41 2.00
N GLY A 57 8.36 3.86 3.17
CA GLY A 57 7.65 4.12 4.43
C GLY A 57 7.61 5.61 4.77
N ASP A 58 8.76 6.27 4.70
CA ASP A 58 8.88 7.71 4.98
C ASP A 58 8.09 8.55 3.97
N ARG A 59 8.12 8.16 2.69
CA ARG A 59 7.33 8.84 1.64
C ARG A 59 5.83 8.71 1.90
N ARG A 60 5.38 7.51 2.30
CA ARG A 60 3.98 7.26 2.64
C ARG A 60 3.56 8.04 3.88
N ALA A 61 4.40 8.10 4.91
CA ALA A 61 4.15 8.90 6.09
C ALA A 61 4.00 10.39 5.73
N ALA A 62 4.94 10.94 4.96
CA ALA A 62 4.88 12.34 4.51
C ALA A 62 3.63 12.66 3.66
N GLN A 63 3.13 11.70 2.87
CA GLN A 63 1.87 11.85 2.14
C GLN A 63 0.67 11.91 3.09
N LEU A 64 0.64 11.07 4.13
CA LEU A 64 -0.41 11.09 5.15
C LEU A 64 -0.38 12.37 5.96
N ASP A 65 0.80 12.84 6.36
CA ASP A 65 0.97 14.11 7.06
C ASP A 65 0.45 15.27 6.20
N ARG A 66 0.79 15.29 4.91
CA ARG A 66 0.27 16.30 3.98
C ARG A 66 -1.26 16.25 3.85
N LEU A 67 -1.84 15.06 3.82
CA LEU A 67 -3.30 14.93 3.79
C LEU A 67 -3.93 15.46 5.08
N ALA A 68 -3.34 15.14 6.24
CA ALA A 68 -3.79 15.66 7.52
C ALA A 68 -3.71 17.19 7.58
N ASP A 69 -2.63 17.80 7.10
CA ASP A 69 -2.49 19.26 7.02
C ASP A 69 -3.57 19.89 6.14
N LEU A 70 -3.84 19.31 4.97
CA LEU A 70 -4.87 19.80 4.05
C LEU A 70 -6.27 19.69 4.67
N VAL A 71 -6.57 18.58 5.34
CA VAL A 71 -7.83 18.41 6.07
C VAL A 71 -7.93 19.45 7.19
N GLY A 72 -6.92 19.56 8.05
CA GLY A 72 -6.93 20.50 9.17
C GLY A 72 -6.99 21.98 8.74
N THR A 73 -6.49 22.32 7.54
CA THR A 73 -6.50 23.71 7.05
C THR A 73 -7.76 24.07 6.27
N HIS A 74 -8.33 23.11 5.53
CA HIS A 74 -9.35 23.40 4.52
C HIS A 74 -10.70 22.72 4.76
N VAL A 75 -10.79 21.85 5.76
CA VAL A 75 -12.03 21.15 6.13
C VAL A 75 -12.43 21.59 7.54
N ASP A 76 -13.67 22.05 7.68
CA ASP A 76 -14.28 22.27 8.99
C ASP A 76 -14.67 20.91 9.58
N VAL A 77 -13.71 20.27 10.24
CA VAL A 77 -13.86 18.93 10.82
C VAL A 77 -14.92 18.95 11.92
N ASP A 78 -15.00 20.02 12.71
CA ASP A 78 -16.00 20.18 13.78
C ASP A 78 -17.42 20.26 13.21
N ALA A 79 -17.62 20.95 12.07
CA ALA A 79 -18.91 20.97 11.39
C ALA A 79 -19.27 19.60 10.79
N LEU A 80 -18.29 18.85 10.27
CA LEU A 80 -18.53 17.48 9.80
C LEU A 80 -18.89 16.53 10.94
N GLU A 81 -18.21 16.63 12.08
CA GLU A 81 -18.55 15.87 13.29
C GLU A 81 -19.95 16.25 13.79
N SER A 82 -20.27 17.54 13.84
CA SER A 82 -21.61 18.03 14.25
C SER A 82 -22.70 17.48 13.34
N VAL A 83 -22.50 17.48 12.01
CA VAL A 83 -23.43 16.87 11.06
C VAL A 83 -23.55 15.36 11.31
N TRP A 84 -22.46 14.65 11.57
CA TRP A 84 -22.50 13.22 11.86
C TRP A 84 -23.30 12.90 13.13
N GLU A 85 -23.11 13.69 14.19
CA GLU A 85 -23.81 13.56 15.46
C GLU A 85 -25.30 13.95 15.37
N GLU A 86 -25.61 15.07 14.72
CA GLU A 86 -26.97 15.59 14.54
C GLU A 86 -27.79 14.76 13.54
N SER A 87 -27.14 14.22 12.51
CA SER A 87 -27.73 13.24 11.59
C SER A 87 -27.94 11.87 12.24
N GLY A 88 -27.86 11.81 13.58
CA GLY A 88 -28.05 10.64 14.43
C GLY A 88 -28.92 9.60 13.77
N LEU A 89 -28.35 8.41 13.63
CA LEU A 89 -28.95 7.19 13.10
C LEU A 89 -30.49 7.22 13.22
N PRO A 90 -31.25 6.95 12.14
CA PRO A 90 -32.70 6.83 12.24
C PRO A 90 -33.03 5.91 13.41
N ALA A 91 -33.96 6.34 14.26
CA ALA A 91 -34.28 5.74 15.57
C ALA A 91 -34.70 4.25 15.55
N SER A 92 -34.49 3.50 14.47
CA SER A 92 -34.80 2.08 14.38
C SER A 92 -34.07 1.27 13.28
N ALA A 93 -32.87 1.62 12.80
CA ALA A 93 -32.09 0.70 11.95
C ALA A 93 -30.60 1.06 11.84
N PRO A 94 -29.68 0.07 11.71
CA PRO A 94 -28.28 0.37 11.39
C PRO A 94 -28.23 0.96 9.98
N SER A 95 -27.87 2.24 9.85
CA SER A 95 -27.88 2.91 8.54
C SER A 95 -26.62 2.63 7.69
N TYR A 96 -25.73 1.75 8.14
CA TYR A 96 -24.53 1.36 7.39
C TYR A 96 -24.41 -0.16 7.31
N PRO A 97 -24.06 -0.72 6.14
CA PRO A 97 -23.76 -2.14 6.03
C PRO A 97 -22.54 -2.47 6.91
N VAL A 98 -22.75 -3.31 7.93
CA VAL A 98 -21.68 -3.86 8.76
C VAL A 98 -21.08 -5.05 8.01
N ILE A 99 -19.83 -4.94 7.58
CA ILE A 99 -19.05 -6.10 7.13
C ILE A 99 -18.61 -6.84 8.39
N ALA A 100 -19.42 -7.79 8.84
CA ALA A 100 -19.04 -8.72 9.89
C ALA A 100 -18.36 -9.94 9.24
N ALA A 101 -17.06 -10.10 9.46
CA ALA A 101 -16.38 -11.34 9.14
C ALA A 101 -16.82 -12.41 10.14
N ARG A 102 -17.49 -13.47 9.67
CA ARG A 102 -17.64 -14.70 10.47
C ARG A 102 -16.32 -15.46 10.38
N VAL A 103 -15.68 -15.65 11.52
CA VAL A 103 -14.61 -16.63 11.68
C VAL A 103 -15.31 -17.92 12.07
N GLU A 104 -15.24 -18.94 11.19
CA GLU A 104 -15.48 -20.33 11.57
C GLU A 104 -14.22 -20.92 12.20
#